data_AF-A0A0G1MTC1-F1
#
_entry.id   AF-A0A0G1MTC1-F1
#
_cell.length_a   1.000
_cell.length_b   1.000
_cell.length_c   1.000
_cell.angle_alpha   90.00
_cell.angle_beta   90.00
_cell.angle_gamma   90.00
#
_symmetry.space_group_name_H-M   'P 1'
#
loop_
_entity.id
_entity.type
_entity.pdbx_description
1 polymer ?
#
loop_
_entity_poly.entity_id
_entity_poly.type
_entity_poly.pdbx_seq_one_letter_code
_entity_poly.pdbx_strand_id
1 'polypeptide(L)'
;MIAVILVTDEKSNVDAYLEKLKNKNSIFNDIAPLTKEYSIGQIREIWKETAIQSPLLRIYIFRNFHQSSLEAQNAFLKLMEEPPPNVQFILTTENLNLLLPTIVSRGKTVYLGRKQLMSSNKLTGDIEKIINSQDTGFLNQTNFTVKNKEDAMEIIYLLLSYFRKKLHEDTCSYIICKEIMLKLNLLQNNNLNPQLTLDHILIFIWKQYRMKS
;
A
#
# COMPACT_ATOMS: atom_id res chain seq x y z
N MET A 1 -1.45 -22.69 1.98
CA MET A 1 -0.47 -21.71 1.46
C MET A 1 -1.27 -20.53 0.93
N ILE A 2 -0.94 -19.28 1.27
CA ILE A 2 -1.66 -18.08 0.80
C ILE A 2 -0.77 -17.40 -0.25
N ALA A 3 -1.26 -17.19 -1.47
CA ALA A 3 -0.50 -16.44 -2.48
C ALA A 3 -0.24 -15.01 -1.99
N VAL A 4 0.95 -14.47 -2.27
CA VAL A 4 1.29 -13.09 -1.88
C VAL A 4 1.05 -12.18 -3.07
N ILE A 5 0.31 -11.08 -2.86
CA ILE A 5 0.03 -10.07 -3.87
C ILE A 5 0.84 -8.82 -3.50
N LEU A 6 1.84 -8.51 -4.31
CA LEU A 6 2.68 -7.32 -4.19
C LEU A 6 2.02 -6.17 -4.97
N VAL A 7 1.63 -5.12 -4.26
CA VAL A 7 1.05 -3.91 -4.86
C VAL A 7 2.13 -2.85 -4.95
N THR A 8 2.54 -2.49 -6.17
CA THR A 8 3.60 -1.51 -6.44
C THR A 8 3.55 -1.08 -7.90
N ASP A 9 3.85 0.18 -8.14
CA ASP A 9 4.10 0.79 -9.45
C ASP A 9 5.58 0.69 -9.86
N GLU A 10 6.49 0.58 -8.90
CA GLU A 10 7.93 0.45 -9.14
C GLU A 10 8.42 -1.01 -9.18
N LYS A 11 9.15 -1.37 -10.23
CA LYS A 11 9.78 -2.70 -10.40
C LYS A 11 10.91 -2.95 -9.40
N SER A 12 11.70 -1.93 -9.08
CA SER A 12 12.82 -1.99 -8.13
C SER A 12 12.40 -2.51 -6.75
N ASN A 13 11.21 -2.12 -6.29
CA ASN A 13 10.68 -2.55 -5.00
C ASN A 13 10.34 -4.04 -4.96
N VAL A 14 9.86 -4.60 -6.08
CA VAL A 14 9.62 -6.04 -6.21
C VAL A 14 10.94 -6.79 -6.05
N ASP A 15 11.96 -6.40 -6.80
CA ASP A 15 13.24 -7.11 -6.80
C ASP A 15 13.91 -7.01 -5.42
N ALA A 16 13.86 -5.85 -4.76
CA ALA A 16 14.34 -5.68 -3.39
C ALA A 16 13.57 -6.55 -2.37
N TYR A 17 12.27 -6.77 -2.57
CA TYR A 17 11.48 -7.69 -1.74
C TYR A 17 11.87 -9.15 -1.99
N LEU A 18 12.09 -9.53 -3.25
CA LEU A 18 12.50 -10.87 -3.62
C LEU A 18 13.90 -11.20 -3.09
N GLU A 19 14.86 -10.28 -3.14
CA GLU A 19 16.20 -10.45 -2.55
C GLU A 19 16.13 -10.78 -1.05
N LYS A 20 15.23 -10.14 -0.30
CA LYS A 20 15.03 -10.44 1.13
C LYS A 20 14.46 -11.83 1.39
N LEU A 21 13.76 -12.41 0.42
CA LEU A 21 13.20 -13.75 0.51
C LEU A 21 14.20 -14.84 0.10
N LYS A 22 15.29 -14.48 -0.60
CA LYS A 22 16.27 -15.46 -1.06
C LYS A 22 16.94 -16.16 0.12
N ASN A 23 16.56 -17.41 0.34
CA ASN A 23 17.18 -18.32 1.30
C ASN A 23 17.76 -19.54 0.56
N LYS A 24 18.75 -20.23 1.17
CA LYS A 24 19.42 -21.39 0.57
C LYS A 24 18.49 -22.56 0.17
N ASN A 25 17.27 -22.58 0.70
CA ASN A 25 16.31 -23.68 0.49
C ASN A 25 15.12 -23.31 -0.41
N SER A 26 15.23 -22.24 -1.20
CA SER A 26 14.16 -21.77 -2.09
C SER A 26 14.62 -21.61 -3.54
N ILE A 27 13.81 -22.07 -4.48
CA ILE A 27 13.99 -21.91 -5.93
C ILE A 27 13.00 -20.84 -6.40
N PHE A 28 13.50 -19.81 -7.09
CA PHE A 28 12.68 -18.74 -7.63
C PHE A 28 12.49 -18.93 -9.13
N ASN A 29 11.23 -18.96 -9.56
CA ASN A 29 10.82 -19.09 -10.95
C ASN A 29 10.09 -17.80 -11.36
N ASP A 30 10.76 -16.93 -12.11
CA ASP A 30 10.15 -15.72 -12.68
C ASP A 30 9.42 -16.10 -13.96
N ILE A 31 8.09 -15.96 -13.95
CA ILE A 31 7.22 -16.34 -15.06
C ILE A 31 6.91 -15.10 -15.86
N ALA A 32 7.43 -15.05 -17.09
CA ALA A 32 7.05 -14.05 -18.08
C ALA A 32 5.86 -14.54 -18.92
N PRO A 33 4.95 -13.66 -19.37
CA PRO A 33 3.91 -14.04 -20.31
C PRO A 33 4.54 -14.52 -21.62
N LEU A 34 3.99 -15.58 -22.22
CA LEU A 34 4.48 -16.10 -23.51
C LEU A 34 4.14 -15.16 -24.67
N THR A 35 3.13 -14.31 -24.51
CA THR A 35 2.71 -13.30 -25.49
C THR A 35 2.58 -11.94 -24.79
N LYS A 36 1.53 -11.17 -25.07
CA LYS A 36 1.24 -9.88 -24.41
C LYS A 36 0.67 -10.07 -22.99
N GLU A 37 0.02 -11.20 -22.74
CA GLU A 37 -0.66 -11.50 -21.47
C GLU A 37 -0.44 -12.97 -21.08
N TYR A 38 -0.68 -13.29 -19.81
CA TYR A 38 -0.73 -14.69 -19.39
C TYR A 38 -2.02 -15.32 -19.90
N SER A 39 -1.88 -16.39 -20.67
CA SER A 39 -3.01 -17.17 -21.17
C SER A 39 -3.42 -18.26 -20.20
N ILE A 40 -4.66 -18.73 -20.31
CA ILE A 40 -5.13 -19.89 -19.54
C ILE A 40 -4.27 -21.15 -19.76
N GLY A 41 -3.76 -21.34 -20.97
CA GLY A 41 -2.87 -22.47 -21.30
C GLY A 41 -1.60 -22.43 -20.47
N GLN A 42 -0.95 -21.27 -20.42
CA GLN A 42 0.26 -21.05 -19.63
C GLN A 42 0.03 -21.32 -18.14
N ILE A 43 -1.08 -20.82 -17.57
CA ILE A 43 -1.41 -21.06 -16.16
C ILE A 43 -1.60 -22.56 -15.87
N ARG A 44 -2.22 -23.31 -16.80
CA ARG A 44 -2.40 -24.77 -16.66
C ARG A 44 -1.10 -25.55 -16.77
N GLU A 45 -0.17 -25.10 -17.62
CA GLU A 45 1.16 -25.71 -17.72
C GLU A 45 1.94 -25.54 -16.42
N ILE A 46 1.95 -24.34 -15.86
CA ILE A 46 2.57 -24.07 -14.56
C ILE A 46 1.92 -24.92 -13.48
N TRP A 47 0.60 -25.10 -13.51
CA TRP A 47 -0.07 -25.98 -12.56
C TRP A 47 0.48 -27.41 -12.62
N LYS A 48 0.64 -27.99 -13.81
CA LYS A 48 1.25 -29.32 -13.97
C LYS A 48 2.67 -29.39 -13.44
N GLU A 49 3.47 -28.35 -13.68
CA GLU A 49 4.85 -28.27 -13.19
C GLU A 49 4.91 -28.18 -11.65
N THR A 50 4.00 -27.41 -11.05
CA THR A 50 3.90 -27.25 -9.60
C THR A 50 3.45 -28.52 -8.89
N ALA A 51 2.78 -29.45 -9.58
CA ALA A 51 2.38 -30.73 -9.02
C ALA A 51 3.56 -31.70 -8.77
N ILE A 52 4.69 -31.50 -9.46
CA ILE A 52 5.90 -32.31 -9.26
C ILE A 52 6.45 -32.00 -7.87
N GLN A 53 6.60 -32.99 -6.99
CA GLN A 53 7.06 -32.74 -5.63
C GLN A 53 8.55 -32.35 -5.59
N SER A 54 8.87 -31.37 -4.76
CA SER A 54 10.24 -30.90 -4.51
C SER A 54 10.47 -30.76 -3.00
N PRO A 55 11.66 -31.15 -2.50
CA PRO A 55 12.03 -30.89 -1.10
C PRO A 55 12.33 -29.40 -0.83
N LEU A 56 12.61 -28.62 -1.89
CA LEU A 56 12.86 -27.19 -1.82
C LEU A 56 11.57 -26.40 -2.07
N LEU A 57 11.43 -25.27 -1.37
CA LEU A 57 10.33 -24.34 -1.59
C LEU A 57 10.47 -23.70 -2.97
N ARG A 58 9.50 -23.91 -3.86
CA ARG A 58 9.47 -23.26 -5.17
C ARG A 58 8.56 -22.05 -5.13
N ILE A 59 9.08 -20.91 -5.56
CA ILE A 59 8.39 -19.63 -5.54
C ILE A 59 8.16 -19.22 -7.00
N TYR A 60 6.90 -19.18 -7.43
CA TYR A 60 6.51 -18.77 -8.77
C TYR A 60 6.06 -17.30 -8.74
N ILE A 61 6.75 -16.46 -9.50
CA ILE A 61 6.54 -15.01 -9.53
C ILE A 61 5.86 -14.66 -10.85
N PHE A 62 4.69 -14.03 -10.77
CA PHE A 62 3.97 -13.51 -11.92
C PHE A 62 3.99 -11.98 -11.87
N ARG A 63 4.76 -11.38 -12.78
CA ARG A 63 4.85 -9.92 -12.88
C ARG A 63 3.67 -9.35 -13.64
N ASN A 64 3.14 -8.23 -13.18
CA ASN A 64 2.01 -7.51 -13.77
C ASN A 64 0.82 -8.43 -14.04
N PHE A 65 0.48 -9.28 -13.07
CA PHE A 65 -0.54 -10.31 -13.24
C PHE A 65 -1.93 -9.76 -13.57
N HIS A 66 -2.20 -8.49 -13.27
CA HIS A 66 -3.39 -7.77 -13.70
C HIS A 66 -3.55 -7.67 -15.22
N GLN A 67 -2.46 -7.84 -15.99
CA GLN A 67 -2.49 -7.88 -17.46
C GLN A 67 -2.91 -9.25 -17.99
N SER A 68 -3.12 -10.25 -17.14
CA SER A 68 -3.57 -11.59 -17.57
C SER A 68 -5.01 -11.55 -18.07
N SER A 69 -5.33 -12.45 -19.01
CA SER A 69 -6.70 -12.66 -19.47
C SER A 69 -7.62 -13.04 -18.30
N LEU A 70 -8.91 -12.74 -18.42
CA LEU A 70 -9.91 -13.07 -17.40
C LEU A 70 -9.97 -14.59 -17.14
N GLU A 71 -9.84 -15.38 -18.19
CA GLU A 71 -9.80 -16.85 -18.13
C GLU A 71 -8.55 -17.34 -17.41
N ALA A 72 -7.40 -16.68 -17.61
CA ALA A 72 -6.16 -16.99 -16.90
C ALA A 72 -6.27 -16.67 -15.41
N GLN A 73 -6.85 -15.53 -15.05
CA GLN A 73 -7.11 -15.18 -13.65
C GLN A 73 -8.06 -16.18 -12.97
N ASN A 74 -9.13 -16.60 -13.66
CA ASN A 74 -10.04 -17.63 -13.15
C ASN A 74 -9.39 -19.01 -13.04
N ALA A 75 -8.52 -19.38 -13.99
CA ALA A 75 -7.76 -20.62 -13.90
C ALA A 75 -6.78 -20.59 -12.72
N PHE A 76 -6.17 -19.44 -12.44
CA PHE A 76 -5.25 -19.26 -11.33
C PHE A 76 -5.92 -19.45 -9.96
N LEU A 77 -7.21 -19.10 -9.82
CA LEU A 77 -7.98 -19.37 -8.59
C LEU A 77 -7.94 -20.84 -8.19
N LYS A 78 -7.96 -21.77 -9.15
CA LYS A 78 -7.86 -23.21 -8.87
C LYS A 78 -6.52 -23.57 -8.22
N LEU A 79 -5.42 -22.95 -8.66
CA LEU A 79 -4.10 -23.14 -8.03
C LEU A 79 -4.05 -22.56 -6.60
N MET A 80 -4.83 -21.51 -6.31
CA MET A 80 -4.91 -20.93 -4.98
C MET A 80 -5.74 -21.77 -4.00
N GLU A 81 -6.77 -22.46 -4.50
CA GLU A 81 -7.66 -23.31 -3.69
C GLU A 81 -7.00 -24.65 -3.33
N GLU A 82 -6.24 -25.24 -4.26
CA GLU A 82 -5.51 -26.50 -4.06
C GLU A 82 -4.01 -26.30 -4.29
N PRO A 83 -3.31 -25.51 -3.45
CA PRO A 83 -1.90 -25.22 -3.65
C PRO A 83 -1.05 -26.48 -3.43
N PRO A 84 -0.15 -26.83 -4.36
CA PRO A 84 0.77 -27.94 -4.18
C PRO A 84 1.68 -27.74 -2.95
N PRO A 85 2.15 -28.82 -2.31
CA PRO A 85 3.07 -28.72 -1.19
C PRO A 85 4.40 -28.09 -1.65
N ASN A 86 5.00 -27.28 -0.78
CA ASN A 86 6.26 -26.57 -1.05
C ASN A 86 6.24 -25.65 -2.28
N VAL A 87 5.07 -25.12 -2.65
CA VAL A 87 4.92 -24.14 -3.74
C VAL A 87 4.25 -22.87 -3.22
N GLN A 88 4.90 -21.72 -3.43
CA GLN A 88 4.35 -20.41 -3.10
C GLN A 88 4.21 -19.57 -4.37
N PHE A 89 3.11 -18.82 -4.45
CA PHE A 89 2.87 -17.89 -5.55
C PHE A 89 3.04 -16.44 -5.09
N ILE A 90 3.71 -15.64 -5.93
CA ILE A 90 3.85 -14.19 -5.78
C ILE A 90 3.29 -13.53 -7.04
N LEU A 91 2.29 -12.67 -6.88
CA LEU A 91 1.69 -11.89 -7.96
C LEU A 91 2.08 -10.43 -7.77
N THR A 92 2.43 -9.71 -8.85
CA THR A 92 2.59 -8.24 -8.78
C THR A 92 1.47 -7.53 -9.51
N THR A 93 1.01 -6.41 -8.95
CA THR A 93 0.02 -5.53 -9.58
C THR A 93 0.25 -4.08 -9.22
N GLU A 94 -0.09 -3.16 -10.13
CA GLU A 94 -0.10 -1.73 -9.84
C GLU A 94 -1.30 -1.35 -8.97
N ASN A 95 -2.42 -2.05 -9.14
CA ASN A 95 -3.66 -1.80 -8.40
C ASN A 95 -4.43 -3.11 -8.16
N LEU A 96 -4.92 -3.31 -6.93
CA LEU A 96 -5.72 -4.47 -6.56
C LEU A 96 -7.06 -4.53 -7.30
N ASN A 97 -7.64 -3.39 -7.66
CA ASN A 97 -8.93 -3.34 -8.35
C ASN A 97 -8.87 -3.90 -9.78
N LEU A 98 -7.67 -4.12 -10.32
CA LEU A 98 -7.46 -4.72 -11.63
C LEU A 98 -7.38 -6.25 -11.58
N LEU A 99 -7.29 -6.83 -10.38
CA LEU A 99 -7.37 -8.27 -10.16
C LEU A 99 -8.81 -8.66 -9.82
N LEU A 100 -9.16 -9.92 -10.08
CA LEU A 100 -10.44 -10.44 -9.62
C LEU A 100 -10.57 -10.32 -8.10
N PRO A 101 -11.71 -9.84 -7.58
CA PRO A 101 -11.96 -9.75 -6.14
C PRO A 101 -11.75 -11.09 -5.40
N THR A 102 -12.00 -12.20 -6.10
CA THR A 102 -11.79 -13.57 -5.59
C THR A 102 -10.33 -13.96 -5.43
N ILE A 103 -9.42 -13.39 -6.23
CA ILE A 103 -7.97 -13.54 -6.07
C ILE A 103 -7.52 -12.72 -4.87
N VAL A 104 -7.98 -11.46 -4.80
CA VAL A 104 -7.63 -10.54 -3.71
C VAL A 104 -8.08 -11.09 -2.36
N SER A 105 -9.26 -11.70 -2.28
CA SER A 105 -9.80 -12.25 -1.03
C SER A 105 -9.05 -13.50 -0.52
N ARG A 106 -8.43 -14.26 -1.42
CA ARG A 106 -7.66 -15.48 -1.09
C ARG A 106 -6.16 -15.22 -0.99
N GLY A 107 -5.69 -14.02 -1.32
CA GLY A 107 -4.28 -13.63 -1.29
C GLY A 107 -3.91 -12.75 -0.11
N LYS A 108 -2.65 -12.80 0.31
CA LYS A 108 -2.07 -11.87 1.29
C LYS A 108 -1.52 -10.66 0.55
N THR A 109 -2.11 -9.50 0.74
CA THR A 109 -1.68 -8.26 0.11
C THR A 109 -0.50 -7.63 0.86
N VAL A 110 0.52 -7.19 0.13
CA VAL A 110 1.68 -6.46 0.63
C VAL A 110 1.89 -5.25 -0.27
N TYR A 111 1.80 -4.06 0.29
CA TYR A 111 2.06 -2.83 -0.45
C TYR A 111 3.56 -2.52 -0.38
N LEU A 112 4.24 -2.55 -1.53
CA LEU A 112 5.61 -2.09 -1.69
C LEU A 112 5.58 -0.68 -2.29
N GLY A 113 6.53 0.19 -1.94
CA GLY A 113 6.50 1.58 -2.40
C GLY A 113 5.59 2.52 -1.61
N ARG A 114 4.74 2.01 -0.69
CA ARG A 114 4.44 2.82 0.50
C ARG A 114 5.77 2.96 1.23
N LYS A 115 6.42 4.12 1.10
CA LYS A 115 7.17 4.70 2.22
C LYS A 115 6.25 4.48 3.42
N GLN A 116 6.53 3.46 4.21
CA GLN A 116 6.24 3.54 5.62
C GLN A 116 6.92 4.85 5.97
N LEU A 117 6.15 5.89 6.21
CA LEU A 117 6.69 7.23 6.42
C LEU A 117 7.49 7.15 7.71
N MET A 118 8.73 6.70 7.55
CA MET A 118 9.70 6.36 8.57
C MET A 118 10.42 7.65 8.89
N SER A 119 9.68 8.47 9.60
CA SER A 119 10.16 9.46 10.58
C SER A 119 9.04 9.67 11.59
N SER A 120 8.48 8.57 12.11
CA SER A 120 7.36 8.62 13.06
C SER A 120 7.70 9.46 14.29
N ASN A 121 8.93 9.39 14.81
CA ASN A 121 9.22 10.00 16.10
C ASN A 121 9.34 11.54 16.03
N LYS A 122 9.93 12.09 14.95
CA LYS A 122 10.07 13.56 14.82
C LYS A 122 8.73 14.22 14.49
N LEU A 123 7.96 13.62 13.59
CA LEU A 123 6.66 14.16 13.18
C LEU A 123 5.58 14.01 14.26
N THR A 124 5.57 12.89 14.98
CA THR A 124 4.64 12.74 16.12
C THR A 124 4.88 13.81 17.17
N GLY A 125 6.15 14.15 17.46
CA GLY A 125 6.48 15.28 18.32
C GLY A 125 5.96 16.62 17.79
N ASP A 126 6.05 16.86 16.47
CA ASP A 126 5.52 18.10 15.88
C ASP A 126 3.97 18.15 15.88
N ILE A 127 3.29 17.01 15.71
CA ILE A 127 1.82 16.91 15.83
C ILE A 127 1.39 17.14 17.29
N GLU A 128 2.11 16.60 18.26
CA GLU A 128 1.82 16.83 19.69
C GLU A 128 2.03 18.29 20.09
N LYS A 129 3.04 18.97 19.53
CA LYS A 129 3.19 20.42 19.71
C LYS A 129 1.99 21.20 19.18
N ILE A 130 1.45 20.81 18.02
CA ILE A 130 0.24 21.43 17.46
C ILE A 130 -0.93 21.20 18.41
N ILE A 131 -1.17 19.97 18.83
CA ILE A 131 -2.31 19.65 19.72
C ILE A 131 -2.24 20.45 21.03
N ASN A 132 -1.04 20.60 21.59
CA ASN A 132 -0.84 21.25 22.88
C ASN A 132 -0.55 22.76 22.80
N SER A 133 -0.48 23.36 21.60
CA SER A 133 -0.10 24.77 21.46
C SER A 133 -1.17 25.72 22.03
N GLN A 134 -0.72 26.87 22.53
CA GLN A 134 -1.60 27.93 23.02
C GLN A 134 -2.14 28.85 21.94
N ASP A 135 -1.38 29.04 20.87
CA ASP A 135 -1.71 29.88 19.74
C ASP A 135 -1.39 29.16 18.43
N THR A 136 -1.61 29.86 17.31
CA THR A 136 -1.29 29.39 15.95
C THR A 136 0.18 29.61 15.57
N GLY A 137 1.04 30.05 16.50
CA GLY A 137 2.47 30.24 16.28
C GLY A 137 3.20 28.95 15.90
N PHE A 138 2.58 27.79 16.13
CA PHE A 138 3.07 26.49 15.66
C PHE A 138 3.27 26.44 14.13
N LEU A 139 2.51 27.22 13.35
CA LEU A 139 2.67 27.26 11.89
C LEU A 139 4.08 27.73 11.48
N ASN A 140 4.70 28.60 12.30
CA ASN A 140 6.05 29.11 12.06
C ASN A 140 7.15 28.25 12.71
N GLN A 141 6.79 27.37 13.64
CA GLN A 141 7.73 26.57 14.44
C GLN A 141 7.83 25.12 13.95
N THR A 142 6.83 24.66 13.20
CA THR A 142 6.77 23.29 12.68
C THR A 142 7.46 23.20 11.32
N ASN A 143 8.06 22.05 11.01
CA ASN A 143 8.71 21.81 9.72
C ASN A 143 7.71 21.54 8.58
N PHE A 144 6.46 22.00 8.70
CA PHE A 144 5.38 21.76 7.76
C PHE A 144 5.40 22.75 6.59
N THR A 145 6.53 22.85 5.91
CA THR A 145 6.68 23.65 4.69
C THR A 145 6.70 22.72 3.47
N VAL A 146 5.81 22.98 2.51
CA VAL A 146 5.64 22.18 1.30
C VAL A 146 5.74 23.07 0.05
N LYS A 147 6.45 22.60 -0.96
CA LYS A 147 6.67 23.37 -2.20
C LYS A 147 5.73 22.95 -3.32
N ASN A 148 5.42 21.67 -3.38
CA ASN A 148 4.57 21.11 -4.41
C ASN A 148 3.41 20.30 -3.80
N LYS A 149 2.56 19.78 -4.68
CA LYS A 149 1.40 18.98 -4.32
C LYS A 149 1.79 17.61 -3.76
N GLU A 150 2.87 17.00 -4.26
CA GLU A 150 3.36 15.71 -3.77
C GLU A 150 3.80 15.78 -2.30
N ASP A 151 4.60 16.79 -1.94
CA ASP A 151 5.07 17.04 -0.57
C ASP A 151 3.88 17.23 0.38
N ALA A 152 2.91 18.04 -0.03
CA ALA A 152 1.69 18.25 0.74
C ALA A 152 0.90 16.96 0.94
N MET A 153 0.76 16.14 -0.11
CA MET A 153 0.10 14.85 -0.01
C MET A 153 0.84 13.91 0.95
N GLU A 154 2.18 13.83 0.90
CA GLU A 154 2.96 13.02 1.84
C GLU A 154 2.66 13.40 3.30
N ILE A 155 2.65 14.71 3.61
CA ILE A 155 2.36 15.20 4.97
C ILE A 155 0.90 14.98 5.36
N ILE A 156 -0.06 15.19 4.45
CA ILE A 156 -1.48 14.98 4.74
C ILE A 156 -1.78 13.50 4.99
N TYR A 157 -1.17 12.58 4.23
CA TYR A 157 -1.28 11.14 4.48
C TYR A 157 -0.68 10.74 5.82
N LEU A 158 0.43 11.38 6.22
CA LEU A 158 1.03 11.22 7.54
C LEU A 158 0.07 11.61 8.66
N LEU A 159 -0.53 12.80 8.58
CA LEU A 159 -1.53 13.27 9.53
C LEU A 159 -2.72 12.30 9.60
N LEU A 160 -3.22 11.86 8.44
CA LEU A 160 -4.31 10.88 8.38
C LEU A 160 -3.94 9.58 9.07
N SER A 161 -2.71 9.07 8.86
CA SER A 161 -2.22 7.85 9.50
C SER A 161 -2.13 7.99 11.02
N TYR A 162 -1.66 9.14 11.50
CA TYR A 162 -1.57 9.44 12.94
C TYR A 162 -2.96 9.43 13.61
N PHE A 163 -3.90 10.21 13.10
CA PHE A 163 -5.24 10.29 13.69
C PHE A 163 -6.06 9.01 13.50
N ARG A 164 -5.83 8.27 12.42
CA ARG A 164 -6.45 6.96 12.22
C ARG A 164 -6.07 5.97 13.33
N LYS A 165 -4.84 6.01 13.83
CA LYS A 165 -4.43 5.15 14.97
C LYS A 165 -5.14 5.53 16.27
N LYS A 166 -5.46 6.82 16.45
CA LYS A 166 -6.17 7.36 17.61
C LYS A 166 -7.70 7.25 17.55
N LEU A 167 -8.28 6.66 16.50
CA LEU A 167 -9.74 6.51 16.34
C LEU A 167 -10.42 5.78 17.51
N HIS A 168 -9.74 4.83 18.13
CA HIS A 168 -10.27 4.07 19.27
C HIS A 168 -10.16 4.83 20.60
N GLU A 169 -9.31 5.85 20.66
CA GLU A 169 -8.97 6.60 21.88
C GLU A 169 -9.70 7.94 21.95
N ASP A 170 -10.04 8.53 20.80
CA ASP A 170 -10.50 9.92 20.72
C ASP A 170 -11.56 10.15 19.63
N THR A 171 -12.73 10.63 20.06
CA THR A 171 -13.84 10.98 19.17
C THR A 171 -13.50 12.14 18.23
N CYS A 172 -12.61 13.07 18.63
CA CYS A 172 -12.16 14.16 17.75
C CYS A 172 -11.34 13.63 16.56
N SER A 173 -10.63 12.51 16.73
CA SER A 173 -9.83 11.90 15.66
C SER A 173 -10.70 11.47 14.47
N TYR A 174 -11.95 11.05 14.69
CA TYR A 174 -12.88 10.76 13.60
C TYR A 174 -13.19 12.00 12.76
N ILE A 175 -13.52 13.12 13.42
CA ILE A 175 -13.86 14.39 12.75
C ILE A 175 -12.64 14.91 11.97
N ILE A 176 -11.45 14.82 12.57
CA ILE A 176 -10.19 15.19 11.94
C ILE A 176 -9.91 14.33 10.71
N CYS A 177 -10.02 12.99 10.82
CA CYS A 177 -9.82 12.10 9.68
C CYS A 177 -10.78 12.43 8.53
N LYS A 178 -12.05 12.71 8.83
CA LYS A 178 -13.06 13.08 7.83
C LYS A 178 -12.66 14.37 7.09
N GLU A 179 -12.26 15.40 7.83
CA GLU A 179 -11.83 16.68 7.24
C GLU A 179 -10.55 16.51 6.39
N ILE A 180 -9.58 15.75 6.90
CA ILE A 180 -8.35 15.43 6.16
C ILE A 180 -8.68 14.74 4.84
N MET A 181 -9.55 13.73 4.84
CA MET A 181 -9.95 13.01 3.62
C MET A 181 -10.62 13.94 2.61
N LEU A 182 -11.48 14.86 3.06
CA LEU A 182 -12.14 15.84 2.20
C LEU A 182 -11.12 16.78 1.55
N LYS A 183 -10.22 17.36 2.35
CA LYS A 183 -9.19 18.29 1.84
C LYS A 183 -8.18 17.60 0.93
N LEU A 184 -7.82 16.35 1.23
CA LEU A 184 -6.95 15.54 0.39
C LEU A 184 -7.59 15.28 -0.98
N ASN A 185 -8.88 14.91 -1.02
CA ASN A 185 -9.60 14.71 -2.28
C ASN A 185 -9.65 16.02 -3.10
N LEU A 186 -9.95 17.14 -2.45
CA LEU A 186 -9.97 18.44 -3.13
C LEU A 186 -8.59 18.81 -3.67
N LEU A 187 -7.52 18.58 -2.91
CA LEU A 187 -6.15 18.84 -3.36
C LEU A 187 -5.78 17.97 -4.56
N GLN A 188 -6.18 16.69 -4.57
CA GLN A 188 -5.93 15.76 -5.68
C GLN A 188 -6.64 16.17 -6.96
N ASN A 189 -7.90 16.60 -6.85
CA ASN A 189 -8.77 16.82 -8.01
C ASN A 189 -8.85 18.28 -8.47
N ASN A 190 -8.26 19.22 -7.74
CA ASN A 190 -8.30 20.66 -8.05
C ASN A 190 -6.91 21.30 -7.95
N ASN A 191 -6.80 22.55 -8.43
CA ASN A 191 -5.59 23.37 -8.36
C ASN A 191 -5.52 24.17 -7.05
N LEU A 192 -5.67 23.48 -5.92
CA LEU A 192 -5.52 24.11 -4.61
C LEU A 192 -4.04 24.42 -4.32
N ASN A 193 -3.80 25.50 -3.58
CA ASN A 193 -2.47 25.80 -3.07
C ASN A 193 -2.07 24.74 -2.02
N PRO A 194 -0.97 24.00 -2.22
CA PRO A 194 -0.59 22.89 -1.34
C PRO A 194 -0.31 23.33 0.11
N GLN A 195 0.42 24.44 0.29
CA GLN A 195 0.75 24.97 1.62
C GLN A 195 -0.50 25.45 2.36
N LEU A 196 -1.35 26.24 1.71
CA LEU A 196 -2.59 26.73 2.35
C LEU A 196 -3.54 25.58 2.71
N THR A 197 -3.56 24.52 1.90
CA THR A 197 -4.36 23.32 2.19
C THR A 197 -3.85 22.64 3.46
N LEU A 198 -2.52 22.49 3.58
CA LEU A 198 -1.90 21.93 4.77
C LEU A 198 -2.15 22.81 6.00
N ASP A 199 -1.92 24.12 5.92
CA ASP A 199 -2.14 25.06 7.02
C ASP A 199 -3.59 25.01 7.52
N HIS A 200 -4.56 24.96 6.60
CA HIS A 200 -5.97 24.81 6.96
C HIS A 200 -6.22 23.52 7.74
N ILE A 201 -5.62 22.40 7.34
CA ILE A 201 -5.75 21.11 8.05
C ILE A 201 -5.13 21.22 9.45
N LEU A 202 -3.94 21.82 9.59
CA LEU A 202 -3.26 21.97 10.88
C LEU A 202 -4.05 22.87 11.84
N ILE A 203 -4.59 23.99 11.35
CA ILE A 203 -5.46 24.88 12.13
C ILE A 203 -6.74 24.15 12.54
N PHE A 204 -7.32 23.34 11.65
CA PHE A 204 -8.52 22.56 11.96
C PHE A 204 -8.24 21.55 13.08
N ILE A 205 -7.14 20.81 13.00
CA ILE A 205 -6.70 19.88 14.05
C ILE A 205 -6.60 20.60 15.38
N TRP A 206 -5.87 21.73 15.43
CA TRP A 206 -5.71 22.53 16.65
C TRP A 206 -7.06 22.96 17.24
N LYS A 207 -7.97 23.47 16.40
CA LYS A 207 -9.33 23.87 16.84
C LYS A 207 -10.10 22.71 17.46
N GLN A 208 -10.06 21.51 16.87
CA GLN A 208 -10.79 20.35 17.39
C GLN A 208 -10.35 19.95 18.79
N TYR A 209 -9.05 20.02 19.10
CA TYR A 209 -8.55 19.70 20.44
C TYR A 209 -8.84 20.81 21.46
N ARG A 210 -8.91 22.08 21.03
CA ARG A 210 -9.28 23.23 21.87
C ARG A 210 -10.77 23.27 22.24
N MET A 211 -11.65 22.78 21.38
CA MET A 211 -13.09 22.70 21.69
C MET A 211 -13.45 21.60 22.70
N LYS A 212 -12.48 20.74 23.05
CA LYS A 212 -12.65 19.63 24.00
C LYS A 212 -12.40 20.06 25.46
N SER A 213 -11.73 21.18 25.68
CA SER A 213 -11.43 21.79 27.00
C SER A 213 -12.47 22.82 27.40
#